data_AF-A0A944EHK9-F1
#
_entry.id   AF-A0A944EHK9-F1
#
_cell.length_a   1.000
_cell.length_b   1.000
_cell.length_c   1.000
_cell.angle_alpha   90.00
_cell.angle_beta   90.00
_cell.angle_gamma   90.00
#
_symmetry.space_group_name_H-M   'P 1'
#
loop_
_entity.id
_entity.type
_entity.pdbx_description
1 polymer ?
#
loop_
_entity_poly.entity_id
_entity_poly.type
_entity_poly.pdbx_seq_one_letter_code
_entity_poly.pdbx_strand_id
1 'polypeptide(L)'
;MVHEDELFGVRASLQIYADDIGLSLSTVLNYRFASHRWPAARRREGVSHKVHTILASIQDETERFEAIGAPPVDDVTGTRRWTTNLAKKRVGRRPDRPGTVQEKVDRVHDLAVDEDVAVRVAADVLRRPAIAARLMDDTAVRQAVADAQKPEHRAEAVQRLVHDDTAAAKVVSDVLRRPEVAARVAADDYPDYDLAA
;
A
#
# COMPACT_ATOMS: atom_id res chain seq x y z
N MET A 1 5.47 -40.49 -27.24
CA MET A 1 4.27 -40.34 -28.07
C MET A 1 3.51 -39.13 -27.55
N VAL A 2 3.84 -37.94 -28.07
CA VAL A 2 3.11 -36.70 -27.74
C VAL A 2 1.82 -36.76 -28.56
N HIS A 3 0.67 -36.66 -27.90
CA HIS A 3 -0.63 -36.83 -28.56
C HIS A 3 -0.87 -35.67 -29.53
N GLU A 4 -1.18 -35.98 -30.80
CA GLU A 4 -1.45 -34.99 -31.85
C GLU A 4 -2.57 -33.99 -31.48
N ASP A 5 -3.51 -34.38 -30.61
CA ASP A 5 -4.57 -33.48 -30.11
C ASP A 5 -4.03 -32.30 -29.26
N GLU A 6 -2.85 -32.42 -28.63
CA GLU A 6 -2.19 -31.29 -27.95
C GLU A 6 -1.55 -30.31 -28.95
N LEU A 7 -1.17 -30.76 -30.15
CA LEU A 7 -0.58 -29.95 -31.22
C LEU A 7 -1.63 -29.15 -32.02
N PHE A 8 -2.91 -29.56 -32.02
CA PHE A 8 -3.98 -28.91 -32.80
C PHE A 8 -4.98 -28.08 -31.97
N GLY A 9 -4.75 -27.92 -30.66
CA GLY A 9 -5.61 -27.06 -29.84
C GLY A 9 -5.48 -25.57 -30.19
N VAL A 10 -6.55 -24.78 -29.99
CA VAL A 10 -6.56 -23.30 -30.18
C VAL A 10 -5.36 -22.64 -29.51
N ARG A 11 -4.96 -23.13 -28.33
CA ARG A 11 -3.78 -22.63 -27.61
C ARG A 11 -2.47 -22.91 -28.34
N ALA A 12 -2.29 -24.11 -28.90
CA ALA A 12 -1.09 -24.48 -29.67
C ALA A 12 -1.00 -23.68 -30.97
N SER A 13 -2.12 -23.50 -31.68
CA SER A 13 -2.16 -22.64 -32.88
C SER A 13 -1.83 -21.17 -32.54
N LEU A 14 -2.31 -20.66 -31.41
CA LEU A 14 -1.97 -19.32 -30.95
C LEU A 14 -0.50 -19.21 -30.50
N GLN A 15 0.10 -20.30 -30.01
CA GLN A 15 1.53 -20.33 -29.67
C GLN A 15 2.37 -20.25 -30.95
N ILE A 16 2.08 -21.10 -31.95
CA ILE A 16 2.75 -21.04 -33.27
C ILE A 16 2.62 -19.64 -33.87
N TYR A 17 1.42 -19.08 -33.89
CA TYR A 17 1.20 -17.71 -34.40
C TYR A 17 1.99 -16.66 -33.61
N ALA A 18 2.11 -16.80 -32.29
CA ALA A 18 2.89 -15.88 -31.46
C ALA A 18 4.38 -15.95 -31.80
N ASP A 19 4.91 -17.16 -31.99
CA ASP A 19 6.30 -17.41 -32.38
C ASP A 19 6.59 -16.83 -33.77
N ASP A 20 5.68 -17.00 -34.74
CA ASP A 20 5.80 -16.50 -36.11
C ASP A 20 5.90 -14.96 -36.19
N ILE A 21 5.18 -14.24 -35.31
CA ILE A 21 5.18 -12.77 -35.29
C ILE A 21 6.13 -12.18 -34.23
N GLY A 22 6.91 -13.03 -33.55
CA GLY A 22 7.88 -12.62 -32.53
C GLY A 22 7.26 -11.99 -31.28
N LEU A 23 6.04 -12.40 -30.89
CA LEU A 23 5.37 -11.95 -29.66
C LEU A 23 5.24 -13.10 -28.65
N SER A 24 5.08 -12.75 -27.37
CA SER A 24 4.71 -13.77 -26.37
C SER A 24 3.26 -14.22 -26.58
N LEU A 25 2.96 -15.49 -26.30
CA LEU A 25 1.58 -16.01 -26.29
C LEU A 25 0.67 -15.17 -25.38
N SER A 26 1.19 -14.70 -24.24
CA SER A 26 0.48 -13.79 -23.32
C SER A 26 0.01 -12.51 -24.03
N THR A 27 0.88 -11.89 -24.83
CA THR A 27 0.55 -10.69 -25.61
C THR A 27 -0.54 -10.99 -26.64
N VAL A 28 -0.42 -12.09 -27.38
CA VAL A 28 -1.41 -12.51 -28.38
C VAL A 28 -2.78 -12.77 -27.74
N LEU A 29 -2.82 -13.49 -26.62
CA LEU A 29 -4.06 -13.74 -25.87
C LEU A 29 -4.71 -12.44 -25.40
N ASN A 30 -3.91 -11.49 -24.94
CA ASN A 30 -4.39 -10.18 -24.50
C ASN A 30 -5.00 -9.37 -25.67
N TYR A 31 -4.33 -9.36 -26.83
CA TYR A 31 -4.84 -8.68 -28.03
C TYR A 31 -6.10 -9.34 -28.55
N ARG A 32 -6.16 -10.68 -28.54
CA ARG A 32 -7.36 -11.44 -28.90
C ARG A 32 -8.51 -11.12 -27.95
N PHE A 33 -8.27 -11.09 -26.64
CA PHE A 33 -9.28 -10.71 -25.65
C PHE A 33 -9.83 -9.29 -25.90
N ALA A 34 -8.95 -8.31 -26.08
CA ALA A 34 -9.37 -6.94 -26.39
C ALA A 34 -10.17 -6.87 -27.71
N SER A 35 -9.69 -7.54 -28.76
CA SER A 35 -10.34 -7.54 -30.07
C SER A 35 -11.73 -8.19 -30.03
N HIS A 36 -11.90 -9.25 -29.24
CA HIS A 36 -13.19 -9.91 -29.03
C HIS A 36 -14.17 -9.02 -28.26
N ARG A 37 -13.70 -8.30 -27.24
CA ARG A 37 -14.54 -7.39 -26.42
C ARG A 37 -14.88 -6.07 -27.11
N TRP A 38 -14.16 -5.74 -28.19
CA TRP A 38 -14.32 -4.52 -28.97
C TRP A 38 -14.46 -4.82 -30.46
N PRO A 39 -15.69 -5.14 -30.92
CA PRO A 39 -16.01 -5.19 -32.35
C PRO A 39 -15.59 -3.89 -33.05
N ALA A 40 -15.21 -3.96 -34.33
CA ALA A 40 -14.66 -2.81 -35.05
C ALA A 40 -15.55 -1.55 -34.96
N ALA A 41 -16.87 -1.71 -35.09
CA ALA A 41 -17.85 -0.61 -34.99
C ALA A 41 -17.98 0.01 -33.57
N ARG A 42 -17.46 -0.64 -32.53
CA ARG A 42 -17.52 -0.18 -31.13
C ARG A 42 -16.19 0.38 -30.63
N ARG A 43 -15.13 0.31 -31.44
CA ARG A 43 -13.83 0.92 -31.11
C ARG A 43 -13.94 2.44 -31.25
N ARG A 44 -13.18 3.18 -30.44
CA ARG A 44 -13.14 4.64 -30.50
C ARG A 44 -11.80 5.11 -31.05
N GLU A 45 -11.86 5.90 -32.12
CA GLU A 45 -10.71 6.62 -32.64
C GLU A 45 -10.15 7.57 -31.57
N GLY A 46 -8.83 7.75 -31.56
CA GLY A 46 -8.14 8.55 -30.54
C GLY A 46 -8.00 7.87 -29.17
N VAL A 47 -8.62 6.72 -28.94
CA VAL A 47 -8.45 5.93 -27.71
C VAL A 47 -7.44 4.81 -27.93
N SER A 48 -6.36 4.80 -27.14
CA SER A 48 -5.28 3.81 -27.30
C SER A 48 -5.77 2.36 -27.14
N HIS A 49 -5.08 1.42 -27.79
CA HIS A 49 -5.33 -0.02 -27.63
C HIS A 49 -5.22 -0.47 -26.16
N LYS A 50 -4.31 0.13 -25.39
CA LYS A 50 -4.14 -0.19 -23.96
C LYS A 50 -5.37 0.18 -23.13
N VAL A 51 -6.01 1.31 -23.43
CA VAL A 51 -7.27 1.71 -22.77
C VAL A 51 -8.38 0.72 -23.10
N HIS A 52 -8.54 0.35 -24.38
CA HIS A 52 -9.50 -0.68 -24.79
C HIS A 52 -9.24 -1.99 -24.03
N THR A 53 -7.98 -2.41 -23.92
CA THR A 53 -7.60 -3.61 -23.18
C THR A 53 -8.00 -3.56 -21.70
N ILE A 54 -7.86 -2.40 -21.05
CA ILE A 54 -8.24 -2.23 -19.64
C ILE A 54 -9.76 -2.23 -19.49
N LEU A 55 -10.47 -1.42 -20.28
CA LEU A 55 -11.93 -1.34 -20.23
C LEU A 55 -12.62 -2.65 -20.69
N ALA A 56 -11.92 -3.51 -21.43
CA ALA A 56 -12.40 -4.84 -21.80
C ALA A 56 -12.72 -5.74 -20.59
N SER A 57 -12.17 -5.44 -19.40
CA SER A 57 -12.49 -6.16 -18.17
C SER A 57 -13.85 -5.81 -17.56
N ILE A 58 -14.51 -4.74 -18.01
CA ILE A 58 -15.91 -4.45 -17.65
C ILE A 58 -16.76 -5.59 -18.21
N GLN A 59 -17.46 -6.31 -17.34
CA GLN A 59 -18.20 -7.52 -17.70
C GLN A 59 -19.44 -7.18 -18.51
N ASP A 60 -20.23 -6.21 -18.04
CA ASP A 60 -21.39 -5.69 -18.74
C ASP A 60 -20.98 -5.06 -20.08
N GLU A 61 -21.67 -5.48 -21.15
CA GLU A 61 -21.38 -5.02 -22.50
C GLU A 61 -21.84 -3.60 -22.78
N THR A 62 -23.06 -3.28 -22.34
CA THR A 62 -23.65 -1.96 -22.52
C THR A 62 -22.82 -0.92 -21.78
N GLU A 63 -22.51 -1.19 -20.50
CA GLU A 63 -21.69 -0.32 -19.66
C GLU A 63 -20.31 -0.09 -20.31
N ARG A 64 -19.68 -1.15 -20.83
CA ARG A 64 -18.36 -1.05 -21.47
C ARG A 64 -18.42 -0.13 -22.69
N PHE A 65 -19.40 -0.30 -23.57
CA PHE A 65 -19.54 0.50 -24.79
C PHE A 65 -19.90 1.96 -24.50
N GLU A 66 -20.72 2.21 -23.48
CA GLU A 66 -21.02 3.56 -23.02
C GLU A 66 -19.79 4.22 -22.41
N ALA A 67 -19.07 3.51 -21.54
CA ALA A 67 -17.92 4.03 -20.84
C ALA A 67 -16.86 4.58 -21.81
N ILE A 68 -16.51 3.85 -22.86
CA ILE A 68 -15.46 4.33 -23.78
C ILE A 68 -15.85 5.62 -24.53
N GLY A 69 -17.15 5.87 -24.69
CA GLY A 69 -17.68 7.11 -25.28
C GLY A 69 -17.76 8.30 -24.31
N ALA A 70 -17.59 8.07 -23.01
CA ALA A 70 -17.68 9.08 -21.96
C ALA A 70 -16.34 9.18 -21.19
N PRO A 71 -15.28 9.74 -21.81
CA PRO A 71 -13.99 9.87 -21.15
C PRO A 71 -14.08 10.76 -19.90
N PRO A 72 -13.48 10.34 -18.77
CA PRO A 72 -13.46 11.14 -17.56
C PRO A 72 -12.55 12.37 -17.71
N VAL A 73 -12.69 13.32 -16.79
CA VAL A 73 -11.79 14.47 -16.67
C VAL A 73 -10.47 13.99 -16.09
N ASP A 74 -9.37 14.38 -16.73
CA ASP A 74 -8.03 14.13 -16.22
C ASP A 74 -7.65 15.17 -15.16
N ASP A 75 -7.47 14.73 -13.91
CA ASP A 75 -7.13 15.58 -12.75
C ASP A 75 -5.90 16.48 -12.98
N VAL A 76 -4.97 16.07 -13.85
CA VAL A 76 -3.72 16.81 -14.12
C VAL A 76 -3.92 17.88 -15.19
N THR A 77 -4.73 17.59 -16.21
CA THR A 77 -4.87 18.49 -17.38
C THR A 77 -6.20 19.22 -17.45
N GLY A 78 -7.20 18.81 -16.65
CA GLY A 78 -8.57 19.33 -16.69
C GLY A 78 -9.35 18.94 -17.96
N THR A 79 -8.76 18.17 -18.87
CA THR A 79 -9.39 17.80 -20.16
C THR A 79 -10.09 16.45 -20.06
N ARG A 80 -11.21 16.28 -20.80
CA ARG A 80 -11.89 14.99 -20.91
C ARG A 80 -11.15 14.11 -21.91
N ARG A 81 -10.44 13.10 -21.41
CA ARG A 81 -9.68 12.17 -22.24
C ARG A 81 -9.49 10.83 -21.57
N TRP A 82 -9.27 9.80 -22.38
CA TRP A 82 -8.83 8.50 -21.86
C TRP A 82 -7.31 8.45 -21.72
N THR A 83 -6.85 8.17 -20.51
CA THR A 83 -5.47 7.74 -20.24
C THR A 83 -5.49 6.33 -19.64
N THR A 84 -4.35 5.64 -19.66
CA THR A 84 -4.21 4.31 -19.03
C THR A 84 -4.59 4.35 -17.54
N ASN A 85 -4.23 5.41 -16.83
CA ASN A 85 -4.57 5.56 -15.42
C ASN A 85 -6.07 5.77 -15.20
N LEU A 86 -6.70 6.64 -15.99
CA LEU A 86 -8.14 6.86 -15.88
C LEU A 86 -8.94 5.60 -16.23
N ALA A 87 -8.47 4.82 -17.21
CA ALA A 87 -9.06 3.52 -17.52
C ALA A 87 -8.92 2.53 -16.35
N LYS A 88 -7.74 2.49 -15.70
CA LYS A 88 -7.52 1.66 -14.49
C LYS A 88 -8.46 2.09 -13.36
N LYS A 89 -8.54 3.39 -13.06
CA LYS A 89 -9.48 3.94 -12.06
C LYS A 89 -10.91 3.52 -12.36
N ARG A 90 -11.36 3.63 -13.63
CA ARG A 90 -12.72 3.26 -14.05
C ARG A 90 -13.08 1.79 -13.78
N VAL A 91 -12.10 0.90 -13.79
CA VAL A 91 -12.28 -0.54 -13.52
C VAL A 91 -11.83 -0.94 -12.11
N GLY A 92 -11.70 0.02 -11.20
CA GLY A 92 -11.33 -0.23 -9.80
C GLY A 92 -9.87 -0.68 -9.60
N ARG A 93 -8.99 -0.48 -10.59
CA ARG A 93 -7.56 -0.79 -10.50
C ARG A 93 -6.78 0.46 -10.10
N ARG A 94 -5.72 0.27 -9.33
CA ARG A 94 -4.82 1.37 -8.94
C ARG A 94 -4.15 1.99 -10.18
N PRO A 95 -4.09 3.33 -10.28
CA PRO A 95 -3.35 4.00 -11.34
C PRO A 95 -1.83 3.81 -11.14
N ASP A 96 -1.06 3.81 -12.24
CA ASP A 96 0.41 3.73 -12.15
C ASP A 96 1.03 5.04 -11.64
N ARG A 97 0.38 6.16 -11.96
CA ARG A 97 0.77 7.49 -11.47
C ARG A 97 -0.41 8.07 -10.69
N PRO A 98 -0.29 8.19 -9.35
CA PRO A 98 -1.25 8.90 -8.52
C PRO A 98 -1.47 10.34 -8.99
N GLY A 99 -2.72 10.69 -9.29
CA GLY A 99 -3.12 12.03 -9.70
C GLY A 99 -3.54 12.90 -8.50
N THR A 100 -4.31 12.32 -7.58
CA THR A 100 -4.85 13.04 -6.41
C THR A 100 -3.91 12.96 -5.21
N VAL A 101 -4.14 13.82 -4.21
CA VAL A 101 -3.43 13.76 -2.92
C VAL A 101 -3.69 12.42 -2.23
N GLN A 102 -4.96 11.96 -2.21
CA GLN A 102 -5.31 10.69 -1.58
C GLN A 102 -4.60 9.51 -2.23
N GLU A 103 -4.55 9.44 -3.56
CA GLU A 103 -3.84 8.35 -4.25
C GLU A 103 -2.34 8.34 -3.95
N LYS A 104 -1.73 9.51 -3.70
CA LYS A 104 -0.33 9.61 -3.29
C LYS A 104 -0.15 9.12 -1.85
N VAL A 105 -1.07 9.47 -0.97
CA VAL A 105 -1.09 8.99 0.43
C VAL A 105 -1.25 7.48 0.47
N ASP A 106 -2.20 6.91 -0.27
CA ASP A 106 -2.40 5.45 -0.36
C ASP A 106 -1.12 4.75 -0.86
N ARG A 107 -0.41 5.37 -1.82
CA ARG A 107 0.86 4.84 -2.32
C ARG A 107 1.98 4.90 -1.29
N VAL A 108 2.01 5.92 -0.43
CA VAL A 108 2.96 5.98 0.70
C VAL A 108 2.61 4.90 1.72
N HIS A 109 1.32 4.69 2.03
CA HIS A 109 0.89 3.61 2.92
C HIS A 109 1.31 2.23 2.42
N ASP A 110 1.19 1.95 1.11
CA ASP A 110 1.67 0.69 0.52
C ASP A 110 3.17 0.46 0.73
N LEU A 111 3.97 1.54 0.71
CA LEU A 111 5.43 1.46 0.89
C LEU A 111 5.82 1.38 2.37
N ALA A 112 4.96 1.90 3.25
CA ALA A 112 5.13 1.92 4.69
C ALA A 112 4.39 0.76 5.40
N VAL A 113 4.16 -0.35 4.70
CA VAL A 113 3.64 -1.60 5.32
C VAL A 113 4.65 -2.17 6.31
N ASP A 114 5.94 -2.00 6.03
CA ASP A 114 7.03 -2.33 6.92
C ASP A 114 7.18 -1.23 7.98
N GLU A 115 7.16 -1.62 9.26
CA GLU A 115 7.17 -0.69 10.39
C GLU A 115 8.50 0.09 10.50
N ASP A 116 9.64 -0.55 10.21
CA ASP A 116 10.95 0.13 10.23
C ASP A 116 11.04 1.17 9.11
N VAL A 117 10.50 0.84 7.92
CA VAL A 117 10.39 1.79 6.82
C VAL A 117 9.46 2.94 7.20
N ALA A 118 8.31 2.65 7.80
CA ALA A 118 7.35 3.66 8.24
C ALA A 118 7.96 4.63 9.26
N VAL A 119 8.66 4.11 10.28
CA VAL A 119 9.36 4.90 11.29
C VAL A 119 10.41 5.81 10.65
N ARG A 120 11.19 5.30 9.70
CA ARG A 120 12.23 6.08 9.02
C ARG A 120 11.64 7.20 8.16
N VAL A 121 10.56 6.92 7.42
CA VAL A 121 9.84 7.92 6.63
C VAL A 121 9.22 8.98 7.55
N ALA A 122 8.58 8.57 8.64
CA ALA A 122 8.00 9.49 9.63
C ALA A 122 9.07 10.40 10.24
N ALA A 123 10.23 9.84 10.63
CA ALA A 123 11.35 10.62 11.15
C ALA A 123 11.88 11.64 10.12
N ASP A 124 12.06 11.23 8.86
CA ASP A 124 12.50 12.12 7.79
C ASP A 124 11.50 13.25 7.52
N VAL A 125 10.20 12.97 7.58
CA VAL A 125 9.13 13.97 7.44
C VAL A 125 9.13 14.93 8.63
N LEU A 126 9.25 14.43 9.86
CA LEU A 126 9.26 15.23 11.09
C LEU A 126 10.52 16.10 11.24
N ARG A 127 11.64 15.77 10.57
CA ARG A 127 12.81 16.66 10.49
C ARG A 127 12.52 18.00 9.79
N ARG A 128 11.39 18.13 9.08
CA ARG A 128 10.97 19.37 8.43
C ARG A 128 10.14 20.20 9.42
N PRO A 129 10.64 21.33 9.95
CA PRO A 129 10.01 22.03 11.08
C PRO A 129 8.60 22.53 10.79
N ALA A 130 8.33 23.00 9.56
CA ALA A 130 6.99 23.43 9.17
C ALA A 130 5.95 22.29 9.14
N ILE A 131 6.38 21.06 8.83
CA ILE A 131 5.49 19.90 8.84
C ILE A 131 5.26 19.44 10.28
N ALA A 132 6.32 19.37 11.10
CA ALA A 132 6.20 19.02 12.51
C ALA A 132 5.25 19.97 13.25
N ALA A 133 5.39 21.28 13.05
CA ALA A 133 4.49 22.28 13.64
C ALA A 133 3.03 22.03 13.21
N ARG A 134 2.79 21.89 11.90
CA ARG A 134 1.43 21.64 11.36
C ARG A 134 0.82 20.32 11.82
N LEU A 135 1.63 19.28 12.01
CA LEU A 135 1.17 18.00 12.55
C LEU A 135 0.75 18.14 14.01
N MET A 136 1.44 18.95 14.81
CA MET A 136 1.11 19.16 16.22
C MET A 136 -0.14 20.02 16.43
N ASP A 137 -0.60 20.73 15.39
CA ASP A 137 -1.92 21.41 15.40
C ASP A 137 -3.09 20.41 15.40
N ASP A 138 -2.87 19.18 14.89
CA ASP A 138 -3.85 18.10 14.90
C ASP A 138 -3.95 17.46 16.30
N THR A 139 -5.15 17.49 16.89
CA THR A 139 -5.42 16.96 18.24
C THR A 139 -5.14 15.46 18.35
N ALA A 140 -5.49 14.67 17.33
CA ALA A 140 -5.30 13.22 17.37
C ALA A 140 -3.81 12.85 17.30
N VAL A 141 -3.05 13.55 16.45
CA VAL A 141 -1.59 13.38 16.38
C VAL A 141 -0.95 13.78 17.71
N ARG A 142 -1.37 14.91 18.29
CA ARG A 142 -0.85 15.39 19.57
C ARG A 142 -1.12 14.39 20.70
N GLN A 143 -2.32 13.81 20.74
CA GLN A 143 -2.68 12.78 21.71
C GLN A 143 -1.83 11.52 21.51
N ALA A 144 -1.70 11.02 20.28
CA ALA A 144 -0.89 9.83 19.98
C ALA A 144 0.59 10.02 20.38
N VAL A 145 1.17 11.21 20.15
CA VAL A 145 2.53 11.52 20.60
C VAL A 145 2.63 11.61 22.12
N ALA A 146 1.64 12.22 22.78
CA ALA A 146 1.60 12.29 24.24
C ALA A 146 1.48 10.89 24.87
N ASP A 147 0.65 10.02 24.28
CA ASP A 147 0.51 8.63 24.68
C ASP A 147 1.84 7.88 24.51
N ALA A 148 2.49 7.99 23.34
CA ALA A 148 3.81 7.38 23.10
C ALA A 148 4.91 7.88 24.05
N GLN A 149 4.74 9.05 24.68
CA GLN A 149 5.67 9.60 25.66
C GLN A 149 5.39 9.15 27.10
N LYS A 150 4.30 8.42 27.35
CA LYS A 150 3.98 7.90 28.68
C LYS A 150 5.12 7.03 29.24
N PRO A 151 5.30 7.00 30.57
CA PRO A 151 6.37 6.23 31.20
C PRO A 151 6.33 4.74 30.86
N GLU A 152 5.13 4.17 30.69
CA GLU A 152 4.90 2.76 30.35
C GLU A 152 5.62 2.37 29.03
N HIS A 153 5.36 3.10 27.94
CA HIS A 153 5.99 2.83 26.64
C HIS A 153 7.50 3.15 26.63
N ARG A 154 7.94 4.11 27.45
CA ARG A 154 9.38 4.38 27.64
C ARG A 154 10.07 3.24 28.40
N ALA A 155 9.41 2.66 29.39
CA ALA A 155 9.92 1.51 30.13
C ALA A 155 10.03 0.28 29.23
N GLU A 156 9.03 0.01 28.38
CA GLU A 156 9.08 -1.08 27.39
C GLU A 156 10.21 -0.89 26.37
N ALA A 157 10.43 0.34 25.88
CA ALA A 157 11.54 0.65 24.97
C ALA A 157 12.90 0.43 25.66
N VAL A 158 13.03 0.82 26.92
CA VAL A 158 14.23 0.56 27.74
C VAL A 158 14.42 -0.95 27.97
N GLN A 159 13.37 -1.69 28.28
CA GLN A 159 13.43 -3.15 28.46
C GLN A 159 13.91 -3.87 27.19
N ARG A 160 13.45 -3.46 26.00
CA ARG A 160 13.94 -4.00 24.71
C ARG A 160 15.43 -3.72 24.46
N LEU A 161 15.97 -2.63 25.00
CA LEU A 161 17.40 -2.31 24.94
C LEU A 161 18.23 -3.13 25.95
N VAL A 162 17.59 -3.65 26.99
CA VAL A 162 18.20 -4.46 28.04
C VAL A 162 17.98 -5.94 27.72
N HIS A 163 18.62 -6.42 26.65
CA HIS A 163 18.68 -7.85 26.30
C HIS A 163 19.95 -8.56 26.83
N ASP A 164 20.76 -7.86 27.64
CA ASP A 164 21.94 -8.39 28.32
C ASP A 164 21.76 -8.23 29.83
N ASP A 165 21.65 -9.36 30.54
CA ASP A 165 21.45 -9.43 31.99
C ASP A 165 22.56 -8.73 32.79
N THR A 166 23.77 -8.67 32.23
CA THR A 166 24.91 -7.99 32.86
C THR A 166 24.80 -6.47 32.75
N ALA A 167 24.36 -5.99 31.58
CA ALA A 167 24.03 -4.58 31.38
C ALA A 167 22.80 -4.17 32.20
N ALA A 168 21.80 -5.05 32.30
CA ALA A 168 20.60 -4.89 33.11
C ALA A 168 20.95 -4.63 34.57
N ALA A 169 21.75 -5.53 35.17
CA ALA A 169 22.12 -5.46 36.58
C ALA A 169 22.84 -4.15 36.93
N LYS A 170 23.71 -3.66 36.03
CA LYS A 170 24.45 -2.41 36.24
C LYS A 170 23.54 -1.18 36.18
N VAL A 171 22.63 -1.14 35.20
CA VAL A 171 21.65 -0.05 35.06
C VAL A 171 20.69 -0.04 36.25
N VAL A 172 20.19 -1.21 36.67
CA VAL A 172 19.29 -1.36 37.82
C VAL A 172 19.99 -0.90 39.12
N SER A 173 21.26 -1.25 39.32
CA SER A 173 22.07 -0.76 40.45
C SER A 173 22.07 0.78 40.54
N ASP A 174 22.32 1.46 39.43
CA ASP A 174 22.37 2.93 39.42
C ASP A 174 20.96 3.56 39.56
N VAL A 175 19.92 2.89 39.08
CA VAL A 175 18.52 3.32 39.23
C VAL A 175 18.03 3.16 40.67
N LEU A 176 18.33 2.03 41.33
CA LEU A 176 17.96 1.75 42.72
C LEU A 176 18.74 2.59 43.74
N ARG A 177 19.87 3.20 43.35
CA ARG A 177 20.54 4.21 44.18
C ARG A 177 19.74 5.50 44.33
N ARG A 178 18.69 5.71 43.53
CA ARG A 178 17.83 6.88 43.63
C ARG A 178 16.76 6.62 44.71
N PRO A 179 16.77 7.33 45.85
CA PRO A 179 15.98 6.96 47.02
C PRO A 179 14.47 6.94 46.74
N GLU A 180 13.96 7.84 45.90
CA GLU A 180 12.53 7.85 45.53
C GLU A 180 12.14 6.69 44.61
N VAL A 181 13.06 6.19 43.78
CA VAL A 181 12.80 5.06 42.90
C VAL A 181 12.86 3.76 43.70
N ALA A 182 13.85 3.62 44.58
CA ALA A 182 13.95 2.49 45.50
C ALA A 182 12.70 2.37 46.41
N ALA A 183 12.23 3.48 46.96
CA ALA A 183 11.01 3.50 47.78
C ALA A 183 9.76 3.08 47.00
N ARG A 184 9.67 3.43 45.71
CA ARG A 184 8.54 3.09 44.86
C ARG A 184 8.55 1.62 44.42
N VAL A 185 9.71 1.10 44.04
CA VAL A 185 9.89 -0.32 43.70
C VAL A 185 9.62 -1.21 44.92
N ALA A 186 10.13 -0.83 46.10
CA ALA A 186 9.89 -1.59 47.33
C ALA A 186 8.41 -1.59 47.77
N ALA A 187 7.63 -0.58 47.39
CA ALA A 187 6.20 -0.52 47.65
C ALA A 187 5.39 -1.40 46.67
N ASP A 188 5.83 -1.53 45.42
CA ASP A 188 5.19 -2.39 44.42
C ASP A 188 5.47 -3.89 44.67
N ASP A 189 6.59 -4.23 45.31
CA ASP A 189 7.00 -5.62 45.63
C ASP A 189 6.35 -6.20 46.91
N TYR A 190 5.45 -5.47 47.57
CA TYR A 190 4.70 -5.98 48.72
C TYR A 190 3.41 -6.64 48.23
N PRO A 191 3.32 -7.98 48.12
CA PRO A 191 2.05 -8.62 47.87
C PRO A 191 1.10 -8.27 49.01
N ASP A 192 -0.08 -7.76 48.64
CA ASP A 192 -1.19 -7.49 49.54
C ASP A 192 -1.66 -8.82 50.13
N TYR A 193 -0.97 -9.29 51.16
CA TYR A 193 -1.48 -10.33 52.05
C TYR A 193 -2.54 -9.65 52.90
N ASP A 194 -3.77 -9.70 52.38
CA ASP A 194 -5.00 -9.38 53.08
C ASP A 194 -5.04 -10.17 54.40
N LEU A 195 -4.58 -9.53 55.48
CA LEU A 195 -4.68 -10.02 56.85
C LEU A 195 -6.11 -9.77 57.33
N ALA A 196 -7.07 -10.51 56.76
CA ALA A 196 -8.39 -10.68 57.33
C ALA A 196 -8.37 -11.87 58.29
N ALA A 197 -8.20 -11.57 59.59
CA ALA A 197 -8.51 -12.45 60.71
C ALA A 197 -9.87 -12.06 61.32
#